data_AF-A0A5C7QFL8-F1
#
_entry.id   AF-A0A5C7QFL8-F1
#
_cell.length_a   1.000
_cell.length_b   1.000
_cell.length_c   1.000
_cell.angle_alpha   90.00
_cell.angle_beta   90.00
_cell.angle_gamma   90.00
#
_symmetry.space_group_name_H-M   'P 1'
#
loop_
_entity.id
_entity.type
_entity.pdbx_description
1 polymer ?
#
loop_
_entity_poly.entity_id
_entity_poly.type
_entity_poly.pdbx_seq_one_letter_code
_entity_poly.pdbx_strand_id
1 'polypeptide(L)'
;METVKNAAETLPNPPAVRDRNDAVSDDGRNGRGSGAVAVMPRTAISGLVPQTLDDVYRLATAIAKSGLAPQAMKTPEQITVAILTGLELGLKPMFALNKIAVVNGRPTLWGDGIPALLWSRGFDIREWFDGEDIAMCEVTRPNGVKVVRSFTVDDAKAAGLWGKQGPWKQYPKRMLAMRSRAFAARDGAADVLGGLYVAEEVIEGGSLSAEGNSEPFKRKSSAAAKRDGTDAKFNELRGQIANCSDPSELLMLRENNRDADGNPWEGMPMRWNEMLEDDFRLRASDIGLDLEGVE
;
A
#
# COMPACT_ATOMS: atom_id res chain seq x y z
N MET A 1 -42.49 -22.75 -44.23
CA MET A 1 -41.60 -23.40 -45.21
C MET A 1 -40.59 -22.34 -45.62
N GLU A 2 -39.31 -22.34 -45.29
CA GLU A 2 -38.37 -23.26 -44.63
C GLU A 2 -37.31 -22.36 -43.96
N THR A 3 -37.13 -22.45 -42.65
CA THR A 3 -36.05 -23.18 -41.95
C THR A 3 -34.68 -22.50 -42.00
N VAL A 4 -34.41 -21.82 -40.89
CA VAL A 4 -33.11 -21.40 -40.36
C VAL A 4 -32.13 -22.58 -40.34
N LYS A 5 -30.91 -22.42 -40.87
CA LYS A 5 -29.79 -23.34 -40.61
C LYS A 5 -28.60 -22.57 -40.02
N ASN A 6 -28.33 -22.94 -38.77
CA ASN A 6 -27.17 -22.62 -37.96
C ASN A 6 -25.86 -22.97 -38.68
N ALA A 7 -24.92 -22.03 -38.72
CA ALA A 7 -23.50 -22.30 -38.95
C ALA A 7 -22.79 -22.24 -37.58
N ALA A 8 -22.85 -23.34 -36.86
CA ALA A 8 -21.96 -23.60 -35.73
C ALA A 8 -20.72 -24.31 -36.30
N GLU A 9 -19.68 -23.54 -36.63
CA GLU A 9 -18.36 -24.10 -36.95
C GLU A 9 -17.75 -24.69 -35.68
N THR A 10 -17.77 -26.02 -35.64
CA THR A 10 -17.10 -26.89 -34.67
C THR A 10 -15.59 -26.74 -34.76
N LEU A 11 -14.97 -26.19 -33.71
CA LEU A 11 -13.53 -26.31 -33.48
C LEU A 11 -13.14 -27.79 -33.29
N PRO A 12 -12.00 -28.26 -33.83
CA PRO A 12 -11.58 -29.64 -33.69
C PRO A 12 -11.15 -29.96 -32.24
N ASN A 13 -11.66 -31.06 -31.70
CA ASN A 13 -11.25 -31.59 -30.40
C ASN A 13 -9.73 -31.86 -30.35
N PRO A 14 -9.04 -31.55 -29.23
CA PRO A 14 -7.65 -31.93 -29.05
C PRO A 14 -7.52 -33.47 -28.96
N PRO A 15 -6.41 -34.06 -29.45
CA PRO A 15 -6.27 -35.50 -29.51
C PRO A 15 -6.18 -36.11 -28.10
N ALA A 16 -6.90 -37.21 -27.90
CA ALA A 16 -6.91 -37.99 -26.67
C ALA A 16 -5.49 -38.44 -26.28
N VAL A 17 -5.09 -38.12 -25.05
CA VAL A 17 -3.86 -38.62 -24.43
C VAL A 17 -4.02 -40.13 -24.26
N ARG A 18 -3.31 -40.91 -25.07
CA ARG A 18 -3.24 -42.37 -24.92
C ARG A 18 -2.36 -42.69 -23.71
N ASP A 19 -2.95 -43.35 -22.71
CA ASP A 19 -2.25 -44.00 -21.62
C ASP A 19 -1.21 -44.97 -22.19
N ARG A 20 0.08 -44.62 -22.06
CA ARG A 20 1.18 -45.51 -22.42
C ARG A 20 1.47 -46.44 -21.26
N ASN A 21 0.68 -47.50 -21.12
CA ASN A 21 1.01 -48.66 -20.30
C ASN A 21 0.75 -49.93 -21.13
N ASP A 22 1.51 -50.11 -22.21
CA ASP A 22 1.63 -51.40 -22.89
C ASP A 22 3.05 -51.92 -22.66
N ALA A 23 3.10 -52.99 -21.88
CA ALA A 23 4.30 -53.75 -21.54
C ALA A 23 4.86 -54.47 -22.77
N VAL A 24 6.16 -54.33 -23.01
CA VAL A 24 6.94 -55.23 -23.88
C VAL A 24 8.07 -55.83 -23.05
N SER A 25 8.13 -57.15 -23.14
CA SER A 25 8.96 -58.10 -22.42
C SER A 25 10.46 -57.98 -22.70
N ASP A 26 11.24 -58.07 -21.62
CA ASP A 26 12.52 -58.75 -21.43
C ASP A 26 13.43 -59.02 -22.65
N ASP A 27 14.59 -58.35 -22.71
CA ASP A 27 15.88 -59.04 -22.87
C ASP A 27 17.06 -58.16 -22.40
N GLY A 28 18.09 -58.81 -21.86
CA GLY A 28 19.03 -58.25 -20.88
C GLY A 28 20.11 -57.28 -21.37
N ARG A 29 20.61 -56.46 -20.43
CA ARG A 29 22.02 -56.43 -19.97
C ARG A 29 22.35 -55.18 -19.13
N ASN A 30 22.53 -55.45 -17.83
CA ASN A 30 23.57 -54.94 -16.91
C ASN A 30 23.97 -53.45 -16.96
N GLY A 31 23.57 -52.69 -15.93
CA GLY A 31 24.11 -51.35 -15.68
C GLY A 31 23.51 -50.58 -14.50
N ARG A 32 24.03 -50.86 -13.29
CA ARG A 32 24.16 -49.92 -12.14
C ARG A 32 22.90 -49.24 -11.55
N GLY A 33 22.58 -49.66 -10.32
CA GLY A 33 22.19 -48.73 -9.24
C GLY A 33 20.77 -48.17 -9.28
N SER A 34 19.78 -48.98 -8.90
CA SER A 34 18.45 -48.49 -8.54
C SER A 34 18.52 -47.83 -7.16
N GLY A 35 18.69 -46.51 -7.16
CA GLY A 35 18.41 -45.63 -6.02
C GLY A 35 17.24 -44.75 -6.39
N ALA A 36 16.01 -45.27 -6.24
CA ALA A 36 14.82 -44.44 -6.29
C ALA A 36 14.91 -43.43 -5.13
N VAL A 37 15.36 -42.21 -5.44
CA VAL A 37 15.31 -41.10 -4.48
C VAL A 37 13.84 -40.79 -4.27
N ALA A 38 13.27 -41.31 -3.18
CA ALA A 38 11.99 -40.86 -2.68
C ALA A 38 12.10 -39.34 -2.49
N VAL A 39 11.40 -38.56 -3.33
CA VAL A 39 11.18 -37.15 -3.06
C VAL A 39 10.30 -37.13 -1.83
N MET A 40 10.92 -37.05 -0.66
CA MET A 40 10.20 -36.80 0.57
C MET A 40 9.37 -35.54 0.35
N PRO A 41 8.08 -35.52 0.74
CA PRO A 41 7.33 -34.28 0.72
C PRO A 41 8.15 -33.28 1.53
N ARG A 42 8.58 -32.17 0.91
CA ARG A 42 9.24 -31.09 1.64
C ARG A 42 8.29 -30.79 2.80
N THR A 43 8.69 -31.11 4.03
CA THR A 43 7.97 -30.67 5.21
C THR A 43 7.82 -29.19 5.02
N ALA A 44 6.61 -28.72 4.73
CA ALA A 44 6.37 -27.33 4.49
C ALA A 44 6.77 -26.64 5.79
N ILE A 45 7.93 -25.96 5.78
CA ILE A 45 8.40 -25.22 6.94
C ILE A 45 7.29 -24.22 7.23
N SER A 46 6.50 -24.51 8.27
CA SER A 46 5.44 -23.60 8.68
C SER A 46 6.15 -22.33 9.09
N GLY A 47 5.91 -21.26 8.33
CA GLY A 47 6.50 -19.96 8.67
C GLY A 47 6.10 -19.61 10.09
N LEU A 48 6.99 -19.00 10.86
CA LEU A 48 6.66 -18.47 12.17
C LEU A 48 5.50 -17.46 11.98
N VAL A 49 4.30 -17.85 12.41
CA VAL A 49 3.11 -17.00 12.42
C VAL A 49 2.92 -16.54 13.87
N PRO A 50 3.10 -15.24 14.15
CA PRO A 50 2.79 -14.66 15.46
C PRO A 50 1.38 -15.04 15.91
N GLN A 51 1.22 -15.44 17.17
CA GLN A 51 -0.09 -15.83 17.73
C GLN A 51 -0.72 -14.71 18.55
N THR A 52 0.10 -13.77 19.05
CA THR A 52 -0.36 -12.66 19.88
C THR A 52 -0.05 -11.31 19.22
N LEU A 53 -0.82 -10.28 19.59
CA LEU A 53 -0.57 -8.91 19.13
C LEU A 53 0.84 -8.43 19.52
N ASP A 54 1.31 -8.80 20.72
CA ASP A 54 2.66 -8.46 21.21
C ASP A 54 3.75 -9.10 20.33
N ASP A 55 3.57 -10.36 19.93
CA ASP A 55 4.50 -11.03 19.00
C ASP A 55 4.57 -10.32 17.65
N VAL A 56 3.41 -9.90 17.11
CA VAL A 56 3.35 -9.13 15.86
C VAL A 56 4.08 -7.80 16.03
N TYR A 57 3.85 -7.09 17.12
CA TYR A 57 4.49 -5.79 17.37
C TYR A 57 6.01 -5.91 17.55
N ARG A 58 6.48 -6.96 18.24
CA ARG A 58 7.92 -7.26 18.36
C ARG A 58 8.55 -7.58 17.00
N LEU A 59 7.89 -8.39 16.20
CA LEU A 59 8.32 -8.70 14.84
C LEU A 59 8.37 -7.43 13.98
N ALA A 60 7.31 -6.62 14.03
CA ALA A 60 7.23 -5.35 13.31
C ALA A 60 8.34 -4.37 13.73
N THR A 61 8.64 -4.29 15.03
CA THR A 61 9.72 -3.48 15.57
C THR A 61 11.09 -3.95 15.08
N ALA A 62 11.33 -5.26 15.03
CA ALA A 62 12.57 -5.83 14.49
C ALA A 62 12.73 -5.50 12.99
N ILE A 63 11.66 -5.65 12.21
CA ILE A 63 11.64 -5.34 10.77
C ILE A 63 11.88 -3.85 10.51
N ALA A 64 11.27 -2.96 11.31
CA ALA A 64 11.49 -1.52 11.22
C ALA A 64 12.95 -1.16 11.48
N LYS A 65 13.55 -1.72 12.54
CA LYS A 65 14.95 -1.47 12.91
C LYS A 65 15.95 -2.05 11.93
N SER A 66 15.64 -3.17 11.27
CA SER A 66 16.53 -3.80 10.30
C SER A 66 16.56 -3.10 8.94
N GLY A 67 15.65 -2.13 8.70
CA GLY A 67 15.52 -1.49 7.39
C GLY A 67 14.98 -2.41 6.29
N LEU A 68 14.38 -3.55 6.67
CA LEU A 68 13.75 -4.48 5.71
C LEU A 68 12.31 -4.09 5.38
N ALA A 69 11.74 -3.14 6.12
CA ALA A 69 10.41 -2.62 5.86
C ALA A 69 10.36 -1.90 4.49
N PRO A 70 9.29 -2.10 3.69
CA PRO A 70 9.08 -1.33 2.47
C PRO A 70 9.04 0.18 2.75
N GLN A 71 9.52 0.99 1.81
CA GLN A 71 9.67 2.44 1.98
C GLN A 71 8.37 3.18 2.39
N ALA A 72 7.21 2.60 2.06
CA ALA A 72 5.89 3.13 2.39
C ALA A 72 5.49 2.93 3.87
N MET A 73 6.17 2.04 4.61
CA MET A 73 5.85 1.70 6.00
C MET A 73 7.10 1.82 6.86
N LYS A 74 7.20 2.91 7.62
CA LYS A 74 8.42 3.24 8.39
C LYS A 74 8.28 2.97 9.87
N THR A 75 7.04 2.96 10.38
CA THR A 75 6.79 2.78 11.81
C THR A 75 6.41 1.34 12.13
N PRO A 76 6.77 0.81 13.31
CA PRO A 76 6.32 -0.51 13.77
C PRO A 76 4.79 -0.67 13.74
N GLU A 77 4.04 0.40 13.98
CA GLU A 77 2.58 0.42 13.99
C GLU A 77 2.03 0.17 12.58
N GLN A 78 2.58 0.84 11.56
CA GLN A 78 2.18 0.63 10.16
C GLN A 78 2.46 -0.81 9.70
N ILE A 79 3.61 -1.35 10.10
CA ILE A 79 4.01 -2.72 9.78
C ILE A 79 3.10 -3.73 10.50
N THR A 80 2.74 -3.45 11.75
CA THR A 80 1.79 -4.26 12.53
C THR A 80 0.45 -4.34 11.84
N VAL A 81 -0.11 -3.20 11.41
CA VAL A 81 -1.39 -3.15 10.67
C VAL A 81 -1.31 -3.95 9.36
N ALA A 82 -0.20 -3.84 8.62
CA ALA A 82 -0.01 -4.58 7.38
C ALA A 82 0.08 -6.10 7.61
N ILE A 83 0.79 -6.54 8.65
CA ILE A 83 0.90 -7.96 9.01
C ILE A 83 -0.47 -8.50 9.44
N LEU A 84 -1.18 -7.81 10.33
CA LEU A 84 -2.50 -8.23 10.79
C LEU A 84 -3.49 -8.32 9.62
N THR A 85 -3.52 -7.31 8.75
CA THR A 85 -4.37 -7.33 7.55
C THR A 85 -4.04 -8.53 6.66
N GLY A 86 -2.76 -8.81 6.44
CA GLY A 86 -2.38 -9.96 5.63
C GLY A 86 -2.74 -11.29 6.29
N LEU A 87 -2.62 -11.42 7.61
CA LEU A 87 -3.02 -12.60 8.35
C LEU A 87 -4.53 -12.88 8.20
N GLU A 88 -5.36 -11.83 8.24
CA GLU A 88 -6.80 -11.94 7.95
C GLU A 88 -7.08 -12.45 6.53
N LEU A 89 -6.27 -12.04 5.56
CA LEU A 89 -6.32 -12.57 4.18
C LEU A 89 -5.69 -13.96 4.05
N GLY A 90 -5.21 -14.58 5.12
CA GLY A 90 -4.51 -15.88 5.09
C GLY A 90 -3.10 -15.81 4.51
N LEU A 91 -2.51 -14.62 4.42
CA LEU A 91 -1.14 -14.41 3.98
C LEU A 91 -0.17 -14.57 5.16
N LYS A 92 0.97 -15.21 4.91
CA LYS A 92 2.05 -15.29 5.92
C LYS A 92 2.62 -13.90 6.21
N PRO A 93 3.09 -13.60 7.45
CA PRO A 93 3.54 -12.25 7.84
C PRO A 93 4.55 -11.60 6.89
N MET A 94 5.57 -12.34 6.47
CA MET A 94 6.60 -11.80 5.55
C MET A 94 6.06 -11.61 4.12
N PHE A 95 5.06 -12.38 3.72
CA PHE A 95 4.40 -12.19 2.43
C PHE A 95 3.44 -10.99 2.48
N ALA A 96 2.70 -10.85 3.58
CA ALA A 96 1.85 -9.69 3.88
C ALA A 96 2.62 -8.38 3.82
N LEU A 97 3.81 -8.31 4.43
CA LEU A 97 4.66 -7.12 4.40
C LEU A 97 4.96 -6.63 2.98
N ASN A 98 5.14 -7.55 2.03
CA ASN A 98 5.46 -7.21 0.64
C ASN A 98 4.22 -6.90 -0.20
N LYS A 99 3.05 -7.45 0.15
CA LYS A 99 1.82 -7.36 -0.67
C LYS A 99 0.80 -6.37 -0.12
N ILE A 100 0.88 -5.98 1.14
CA ILE A 100 0.02 -4.99 1.76
C ILE A 100 0.76 -3.65 1.81
N ALA A 101 0.07 -2.58 1.38
CA ALA A 101 0.51 -1.21 1.52
C ALA A 101 -0.43 -0.45 2.44
N VAL A 102 0.10 0.36 3.35
CA VAL A 102 -0.70 1.31 4.13
C VAL A 102 -0.62 2.67 3.45
N VAL A 103 -1.69 3.07 2.77
CA VAL A 103 -1.79 4.34 2.04
C VAL A 103 -2.80 5.22 2.75
N ASN A 104 -2.38 6.41 3.20
CA ASN A 104 -3.24 7.36 3.93
C ASN A 104 -3.99 6.74 5.12
N GLY A 105 -3.30 5.88 5.89
CA GLY A 105 -3.89 5.21 7.05
C GLY A 105 -4.80 4.03 6.72
N ARG A 106 -4.94 3.66 5.45
CA ARG A 106 -5.75 2.53 5.01
C ARG A 106 -4.89 1.38 4.50
N PRO A 107 -5.09 0.14 4.96
CA PRO A 107 -4.45 -1.00 4.36
C PRO A 107 -5.07 -1.25 2.96
N THR A 108 -4.19 -1.55 2.01
CA THR A 108 -4.51 -1.81 0.60
C THR A 108 -3.65 -2.96 0.11
N LEU A 109 -4.08 -3.66 -0.94
CA LEU A 109 -3.35 -4.78 -1.52
C LEU A 109 -2.67 -4.33 -2.82
N TRP A 110 -1.39 -4.62 -2.99
CA TRP A 110 -0.72 -4.41 -4.27
C TRP A 110 -1.32 -5.31 -5.37
N GLY A 111 -1.43 -4.81 -6.59
CA GLY A 111 -2.07 -5.53 -7.70
C GLY A 111 -1.39 -6.86 -8.08
N ASP A 112 -0.15 -7.08 -7.66
CA ASP A 112 0.59 -8.32 -7.83
C ASP A 112 0.30 -9.36 -6.71
N GLY A 113 -0.27 -8.94 -5.58
CA GLY A 113 -0.77 -9.80 -4.53
C GLY A 113 -2.09 -10.48 -4.89
N ILE A 114 -2.87 -9.89 -5.80
CA ILE A 114 -4.18 -10.41 -6.22
C ILE A 114 -4.08 -11.82 -6.83
N PRO A 115 -3.26 -12.08 -7.88
CA PRO A 115 -3.19 -13.42 -8.44
C PRO A 115 -2.73 -14.46 -7.42
N ALA A 116 -1.76 -14.13 -6.57
CA ALA A 116 -1.28 -15.02 -5.53
C ALA A 116 -2.40 -15.41 -4.54
N LEU A 117 -3.21 -14.43 -4.15
CA LEU A 117 -4.33 -14.63 -3.22
C LEU A 117 -5.45 -15.46 -3.85
N LEU A 118 -5.84 -15.12 -5.08
CA LEU A 118 -6.95 -15.76 -5.80
C LEU A 118 -6.60 -17.21 -6.19
N TRP A 119 -5.42 -17.45 -6.77
CA TRP A 119 -4.98 -18.80 -7.15
C TRP A 119 -4.84 -19.71 -5.92
N SER A 120 -4.39 -19.19 -4.78
CA SER A 120 -4.31 -19.98 -3.54
C SER A 120 -5.67 -20.45 -3.02
N ARG A 121 -6.76 -19.82 -3.47
CA ARG A 121 -8.15 -20.17 -3.11
C ARG A 121 -8.93 -20.83 -4.26
N GLY A 122 -8.23 -21.26 -5.32
CA GLY A 122 -8.84 -21.98 -6.44
C GLY A 122 -9.65 -21.09 -7.39
N PHE A 123 -9.47 -19.77 -7.35
CA PHE A 123 -9.98 -18.88 -8.38
C PHE A 123 -9.06 -18.96 -9.60
N ASP A 124 -9.63 -18.79 -10.79
CA ASP A 124 -8.87 -18.63 -12.02
C ASP A 124 -8.96 -17.18 -12.52
N ILE A 125 -7.87 -16.70 -13.13
CA ILE A 125 -7.77 -15.34 -13.67
C ILE A 125 -7.27 -15.44 -15.10
N ARG A 126 -8.05 -14.90 -16.03
CA ARG A 126 -7.67 -14.81 -17.44
C ARG A 126 -7.64 -13.37 -17.89
N GLU A 127 -6.52 -12.96 -18.48
CA GLU A 127 -6.32 -11.61 -19.00
C GLU A 127 -6.04 -11.68 -20.50
N TRP A 128 -6.64 -10.76 -21.25
CA TRP A 128 -6.37 -10.60 -22.68
C TRP A 128 -6.62 -9.16 -23.11
N PHE A 129 -6.18 -8.84 -24.31
CA PHE A 129 -6.49 -7.56 -24.93
C PHE A 129 -7.48 -7.77 -26.07
N ASP A 130 -8.46 -6.89 -26.16
CA ASP A 130 -9.33 -6.77 -27.33
C ASP A 130 -8.84 -5.56 -28.15
N GLY A 131 -8.09 -5.83 -29.22
CA GLY A 131 -7.32 -4.81 -29.93
C GLY A 131 -6.12 -4.29 -29.12
N GLU A 132 -5.73 -3.03 -29.33
CA GLU A 132 -4.59 -2.41 -28.63
C GLU A 132 -4.98 -1.60 -27.39
N ASP A 133 -6.24 -1.14 -27.34
CA ASP A 133 -6.67 -0.09 -26.42
C ASP A 133 -7.61 -0.60 -25.30
N ILE A 134 -7.98 -1.88 -25.32
CA ILE A 134 -8.92 -2.46 -24.36
C ILE A 134 -8.25 -3.64 -23.66
N ALA A 135 -8.04 -3.50 -22.35
CA ALA A 135 -7.64 -4.61 -21.50
C ALA A 135 -8.87 -5.29 -20.89
N MET A 136 -8.91 -6.61 -20.94
CA MET A 136 -9.99 -7.45 -20.44
C MET A 136 -9.44 -8.39 -19.35
N CYS A 137 -10.21 -8.57 -18.28
CA CYS A 137 -9.92 -9.55 -17.24
C CYS A 137 -11.18 -10.31 -16.85
N GLU A 138 -11.08 -11.65 -16.82
CA GLU A 138 -12.09 -12.57 -16.31
C GLU A 138 -11.58 -13.20 -15.03
N VAL A 139 -12.37 -13.13 -13.97
CA VAL A 139 -12.17 -13.89 -12.73
C VAL A 139 -13.24 -14.98 -12.67
N THR A 140 -12.80 -16.23 -12.61
CA THR A 140 -13.67 -17.39 -12.44
C THR A 140 -13.58 -17.87 -10.99
N ARG A 141 -14.72 -17.86 -10.30
CA ARG A 141 -14.88 -18.40 -8.95
C ARG A 141 -14.78 -19.93 -8.95
N PRO A 142 -14.42 -20.56 -7.82
CA PRO A 142 -14.43 -22.03 -7.68
C PRO A 142 -15.79 -22.69 -7.98
N ASN A 143 -16.89 -21.95 -7.79
CA ASN A 143 -18.25 -22.40 -8.12
C ASN A 143 -18.62 -22.22 -9.62
N GLY A 144 -17.67 -21.79 -10.45
CA GLY A 144 -17.85 -21.57 -11.89
C GLY A 144 -18.44 -20.22 -12.30
N VAL A 145 -18.81 -19.34 -11.34
CA VAL A 145 -19.30 -18.00 -11.66
C VAL A 145 -18.17 -17.15 -12.22
N LYS A 146 -18.43 -16.53 -13.38
CA LYS A 146 -17.46 -15.70 -14.10
C LYS A 146 -17.82 -14.23 -14.00
N VAL A 147 -16.84 -13.40 -13.68
CA VAL A 147 -16.97 -11.94 -13.69
C VAL A 147 -15.93 -11.38 -14.62
N VAL A 148 -16.39 -10.66 -15.64
CA VAL A 148 -15.54 -10.01 -16.65
C VAL A 148 -15.61 -8.51 -16.49
N ARG A 149 -14.45 -7.86 -16.49
CA ARG A 149 -14.32 -6.40 -16.54
C ARG A 149 -13.30 -5.98 -17.59
N SER A 150 -13.53 -4.79 -18.12
CA SER A 150 -12.69 -4.16 -19.11
C SER A 150 -12.16 -2.82 -18.58
N PHE A 151 -11.03 -2.39 -19.09
CA PHE A 151 -10.54 -1.03 -18.91
C PHE A 151 -9.91 -0.53 -20.21
N THR A 152 -10.39 0.60 -20.70
CA THR A 152 -9.97 1.16 -21.99
C THR A 152 -8.98 2.31 -21.82
N VAL A 153 -8.28 2.64 -22.90
CA VAL A 153 -7.46 3.86 -22.98
C VAL A 153 -8.31 5.12 -22.74
N ASP A 154 -9.56 5.14 -23.20
CA ASP A 154 -10.44 6.29 -22.99
C ASP A 154 -10.89 6.43 -21.53
N ASP A 155 -11.12 5.31 -20.83
CA ASP A 155 -11.32 5.31 -19.37
C ASP A 155 -10.06 5.84 -18.65
N ALA A 156 -8.87 5.45 -19.10
CA ALA A 156 -7.60 5.93 -18.55
C ALA A 156 -7.41 7.44 -18.73
N LYS A 157 -7.81 7.99 -19.89
CA LYS A 157 -7.80 9.43 -20.16
C LYS A 157 -8.83 10.15 -19.30
N ALA A 158 -10.05 9.63 -19.21
CA ALA A 158 -11.13 10.19 -18.39
C ALA A 158 -10.75 10.21 -16.90
N ALA A 159 -10.05 9.19 -16.42
CA ALA A 159 -9.52 9.11 -15.05
C ALA A 159 -8.25 9.95 -14.82
N GLY A 160 -7.74 10.68 -15.83
CA GLY A 160 -6.52 11.50 -15.71
C GLY A 160 -5.24 10.69 -15.47
N LEU A 161 -5.25 9.40 -15.78
CA LEU A 161 -4.11 8.49 -15.62
C LEU A 161 -3.22 8.48 -16.86
N TRP A 162 -3.82 8.63 -18.03
CA TRP A 162 -3.11 8.58 -19.30
C TRP A 162 -2.09 9.71 -19.43
N GLY A 163 -0.84 9.37 -19.72
CA GLY A 163 0.25 10.34 -19.85
C GLY A 163 0.81 10.86 -18.51
N LYS A 164 0.26 10.45 -17.36
CA LYS A 164 0.83 10.74 -16.04
C LYS A 164 2.26 10.21 -15.96
N GLN A 165 3.17 11.03 -15.44
CA GLN A 165 4.58 10.62 -15.32
C GLN A 165 4.70 9.37 -14.45
N GLY A 166 5.50 8.40 -14.91
CA GLY A 166 5.68 7.11 -14.25
C GLY A 166 5.13 5.94 -15.08
N PRO A 167 4.59 4.89 -14.43
CA PRO A 167 4.23 3.63 -15.09
C PRO A 167 3.21 3.76 -16.23
N TRP A 168 2.27 4.71 -16.16
CA TRP A 168 1.29 4.95 -17.22
C TRP A 168 1.92 5.44 -18.53
N LYS A 169 3.02 6.19 -18.44
CA LYS A 169 3.77 6.63 -19.62
C LYS A 169 4.80 5.59 -20.09
N GLN A 170 5.45 4.89 -19.16
CA GLN A 170 6.52 3.94 -19.47
C GLN A 170 5.98 2.57 -19.90
N TYR A 171 4.88 2.12 -19.30
CA TYR A 171 4.31 0.78 -19.45
C TYR A 171 2.76 0.81 -19.57
N PRO A 172 2.18 1.54 -20.54
CA PRO A 172 0.73 1.75 -20.64
C PRO A 172 -0.07 0.45 -20.75
N LYS A 173 0.35 -0.50 -21.60
CA LYS A 173 -0.33 -1.81 -21.74
C LYS A 173 -0.40 -2.55 -20.39
N ARG A 174 0.69 -2.55 -19.62
CA ARG A 174 0.71 -3.18 -18.29
C ARG A 174 -0.25 -2.51 -17.32
N MET A 175 -0.33 -1.18 -17.35
CA MET A 175 -1.24 -0.43 -16.47
C MET A 175 -2.71 -0.69 -16.81
N LEU A 176 -3.06 -0.77 -18.10
CA LEU A 176 -4.41 -1.17 -18.53
C LEU A 176 -4.78 -2.57 -18.02
N ALA A 177 -3.88 -3.55 -18.20
CA ALA A 177 -4.09 -4.91 -17.70
C ALA A 177 -4.29 -4.92 -16.17
N MET A 178 -3.41 -4.25 -15.42
CA MET A 178 -3.52 -4.17 -13.96
C MET A 178 -4.83 -3.51 -13.50
N ARG A 179 -5.31 -2.50 -14.23
CA ARG A 179 -6.59 -1.84 -13.92
C ARG A 179 -7.79 -2.74 -14.20
N SER A 180 -7.82 -3.40 -15.36
CA SER A 180 -8.88 -4.37 -15.69
C SER A 180 -8.94 -5.52 -14.67
N ARG A 181 -7.76 -6.02 -14.22
CA ARG A 181 -7.63 -7.04 -13.18
C ARG A 181 -8.16 -6.57 -11.84
N ALA A 182 -7.83 -5.36 -11.42
CA ALA A 182 -8.28 -4.81 -10.15
C ALA A 182 -9.82 -4.77 -10.10
N PHE A 183 -10.47 -4.30 -11.17
CA PHE A 183 -11.93 -4.26 -11.25
C PHE A 183 -12.54 -5.68 -11.27
N ALA A 184 -12.01 -6.58 -12.08
CA ALA A 184 -12.50 -7.95 -12.15
C ALA A 184 -12.33 -8.70 -10.81
N ALA A 185 -11.21 -8.50 -10.11
CA ALA A 185 -10.94 -9.14 -8.82
C ALA A 185 -11.83 -8.58 -7.71
N ARG A 186 -12.06 -7.27 -7.69
CA ARG A 186 -12.93 -6.65 -6.67
C ARG A 186 -14.39 -7.09 -6.81
N ASP A 187 -14.90 -7.17 -8.02
CA ASP A 187 -16.28 -7.62 -8.26
C ASP A 187 -16.40 -9.15 -8.18
N GLY A 188 -15.38 -9.86 -8.69
CA GLY A 188 -15.38 -11.32 -8.82
C GLY A 188 -14.95 -12.06 -7.56
N ALA A 189 -14.12 -11.46 -6.70
CA ALA A 189 -13.53 -12.09 -5.52
C ALA A 189 -13.58 -11.18 -4.26
N ALA A 190 -14.65 -10.39 -4.13
CA ALA A 190 -14.86 -9.47 -3.00
C ALA A 190 -14.75 -10.15 -1.62
N ASP A 191 -15.25 -11.38 -1.52
CA ASP A 191 -15.20 -12.27 -0.35
C ASP A 191 -13.78 -12.67 0.05
N VAL A 192 -12.87 -12.78 -0.92
CA VAL A 192 -11.46 -13.10 -0.68
C VAL A 192 -10.64 -11.85 -0.38
N LEU A 193 -10.93 -10.74 -1.06
CA LEU A 193 -10.21 -9.49 -0.88
C LEU A 193 -10.58 -8.75 0.41
N GLY A 194 -11.69 -9.12 1.07
CA GLY A 194 -12.11 -8.52 2.34
C GLY A 194 -12.40 -7.02 2.23
N GLY A 195 -12.86 -6.56 1.05
CA GLY A 195 -13.14 -5.15 0.80
C GLY A 195 -11.90 -4.26 0.60
N LEU A 196 -10.69 -4.83 0.54
CA LEU A 196 -9.47 -4.05 0.32
C LEU A 196 -9.42 -3.50 -1.10
N TYR A 197 -8.98 -2.24 -1.19
CA TYR A 197 -8.69 -1.57 -2.44
C TYR A 197 -7.31 -1.99 -2.96
N VAL A 198 -7.13 -1.87 -4.27
CA VAL A 198 -5.82 -2.05 -4.90
C VAL A 198 -4.97 -0.81 -4.65
N ALA A 199 -3.75 -0.97 -4.14
CA ALA A 199 -2.89 0.14 -3.72
C ALA A 199 -2.67 1.16 -4.84
N GLU A 200 -2.45 0.67 -6.07
CA GLU A 200 -2.28 1.49 -7.26
C GLU A 200 -3.51 2.37 -7.55
N GLU A 201 -4.75 1.91 -7.28
CA GLU A 201 -5.95 2.74 -7.43
C GLU A 201 -5.97 3.90 -6.44
N VAL A 202 -5.62 3.63 -5.19
CA VAL A 202 -5.68 4.61 -4.11
C VAL A 202 -4.57 5.65 -4.25
N ILE A 203 -3.38 5.22 -4.65
CA ILE A 203 -2.23 6.11 -4.88
C ILE A 203 -2.47 7.02 -6.09
N GLU A 204 -3.07 6.48 -7.15
CA GLU A 204 -3.26 7.24 -8.39
C GLU A 204 -4.49 8.13 -8.41
N GLY A 205 -5.59 7.66 -7.83
CA GLY A 205 -6.89 8.34 -7.78
C GLY A 205 -6.92 9.55 -6.85
N GLY A 206 -5.83 9.82 -6.11
CA GLY A 206 -5.73 10.98 -5.23
C GLY A 206 -6.81 10.95 -4.17
N SER A 207 -6.56 10.24 -3.06
CA SER A 207 -7.40 10.26 -1.85
C SER A 207 -8.90 10.03 -2.14
N LEU A 208 -9.36 8.78 -2.00
CA LEU A 208 -10.74 8.55 -1.59
C LEU A 208 -10.89 9.17 -0.20
N SER A 209 -11.19 10.47 -0.14
CA SER A 209 -11.47 11.21 1.07
C SER A 209 -12.67 10.56 1.75
N ALA A 210 -12.43 9.69 2.73
CA ALA A 210 -13.31 9.75 3.88
C ALA A 210 -12.83 10.95 4.67
N GLU A 211 -13.75 11.88 4.81
CA GLU A 211 -13.83 12.86 5.87
C GLU A 211 -13.13 12.36 7.15
N GLY A 212 -12.26 13.20 7.71
CA GLY A 212 -11.80 13.06 9.08
C GLY A 212 -10.39 12.52 9.32
N ASN A 213 -9.43 12.73 8.41
CA ASN A 213 -8.03 12.64 8.81
C ASN A 213 -7.31 13.93 8.41
N SER A 214 -7.07 14.80 9.39
CA SER A 214 -6.11 15.89 9.29
C SER A 214 -4.83 15.33 8.66
N GLU A 215 -4.44 15.84 7.50
CA GLU A 215 -3.16 15.45 6.91
C GLU A 215 -2.08 15.58 7.99
N PRO A 216 -1.20 14.59 8.20
CA PRO A 216 -0.03 14.83 9.02
C PRO A 216 0.74 15.94 8.31
N PHE A 217 0.69 17.17 8.85
CA PHE A 217 1.42 18.32 8.35
C PHE A 217 2.82 17.84 7.97
N LYS A 218 3.17 17.88 6.68
CA LYS A 218 4.54 17.63 6.24
C LYS A 218 5.41 18.62 7.00
N ARG A 219 6.04 18.17 8.09
CA ARG A 219 6.79 19.04 9.00
C ARG A 219 7.82 19.80 8.18
N LYS A 220 7.67 21.12 8.11
CA LYS A 220 8.57 21.99 7.33
C LYS A 220 9.97 21.87 7.92
N SER A 221 10.97 21.53 7.12
CA SER A 221 12.36 21.55 7.58
C SER A 221 12.87 22.98 7.68
N SER A 222 13.80 23.25 8.59
CA SER A 222 14.44 24.58 8.71
C SER A 222 15.11 25.03 7.40
N ALA A 223 15.64 24.09 6.61
CA ALA A 223 16.22 24.36 5.29
C ALA A 223 15.17 24.69 4.21
N ALA A 224 13.94 24.19 4.34
CA ALA A 224 12.82 24.61 3.49
C ALA A 224 12.29 25.99 3.94
N ALA A 225 12.18 26.22 5.24
CA ALA A 225 11.74 27.49 5.83
C ALA A 225 12.64 28.68 5.44
N LYS A 226 13.96 28.49 5.36
CA LYS A 226 14.90 29.51 4.87
C LYS A 226 14.71 29.87 3.39
N ARG A 227 14.29 28.91 2.56
CA ARG A 227 14.04 29.16 1.13
C ARG A 227 12.72 29.89 0.88
N ASP A 228 11.74 29.68 1.76
CA ASP A 228 10.40 30.27 1.65
C ASP A 228 10.27 31.61 2.37
N GLY A 229 11.36 32.18 2.90
CA GLY A 229 11.35 33.46 3.61
C GLY A 229 10.75 33.43 5.03
N THR A 230 10.41 32.24 5.55
CA THR A 230 9.89 32.06 6.93
C THR A 230 10.93 32.46 8.00
N ASP A 231 12.22 32.54 7.62
CA ASP A 231 13.33 33.03 8.46
C ASP A 231 13.12 34.49 8.93
N ALA A 232 12.45 35.32 8.14
CA ALA A 232 12.16 36.70 8.51
C ALA A 232 11.18 36.77 9.70
N LYS A 233 10.08 36.00 9.64
CA LYS A 233 9.09 35.89 10.72
C LYS A 233 9.73 35.32 12.01
N PHE A 234 10.63 34.34 11.88
CA PHE A 234 11.35 33.78 13.02
C PHE A 234 12.24 34.82 13.74
N ASN A 235 13.04 35.57 12.98
CA ASN A 235 13.91 36.61 13.55
C ASN A 235 13.12 37.78 14.14
N GLU A 236 11.99 38.14 13.54
CA GLU A 236 11.08 39.14 14.08
C GLU A 236 10.51 38.73 15.43
N LEU A 237 9.99 37.50 15.55
CA LEU A 237 9.46 36.97 16.81
C LEU A 237 10.54 36.89 17.90
N ARG A 238 11.76 36.44 17.58
CA ARG A 238 12.89 36.49 18.52
C ARG A 238 13.17 37.91 19.01
N GLY A 239 13.13 38.89 18.11
CA GLY A 239 13.33 40.31 18.46
C GLY A 239 12.22 40.85 19.35
N GLN A 240 10.97 40.48 19.10
CA GLN A 240 9.82 40.87 19.92
C GLN A 240 9.92 40.25 21.33
N ILE A 241 10.28 38.96 21.44
CA ILE A 241 10.50 38.29 22.73
C ILE A 241 11.63 39.01 23.49
N ALA A 242 12.79 39.21 22.87
CA ALA A 242 13.95 39.81 23.54
C ALA A 242 13.70 41.25 24.04
N ASN A 243 12.94 42.04 23.31
CA ASN A 243 12.66 43.44 23.65
C ASN A 243 11.43 43.64 24.53
N CYS A 244 10.60 42.61 24.73
CA CYS A 244 9.42 42.71 25.56
C CYS A 244 9.81 42.90 27.02
N SER A 245 9.32 43.95 27.67
CA SER A 245 9.61 44.27 29.07
C SER A 245 8.41 44.08 29.99
N ASP A 246 7.20 43.98 29.43
CA ASP A 246 5.97 43.77 30.17
C ASP A 246 5.53 42.29 30.14
N PRO A 247 5.25 41.66 31.30
CA PRO A 247 4.82 40.26 31.35
C PRO A 247 3.52 39.95 30.60
N SER A 248 2.57 40.90 30.56
CA SER A 248 1.28 40.69 29.89
C SER A 248 1.44 40.71 28.37
N GLU A 249 2.28 41.62 27.85
CA GLU A 249 2.64 41.67 26.43
C GLU A 249 3.34 40.39 25.95
N LEU A 250 4.21 39.80 26.77
CA LEU A 250 4.91 38.57 26.44
C LEU A 250 3.94 37.37 26.31
N LEU A 251 2.97 37.26 27.24
CA LEU A 251 1.92 36.24 27.17
C LEU A 251 1.01 36.41 25.95
N MET A 252 0.59 37.65 25.67
CA MET A 252 -0.22 37.98 24.49
C MET A 252 0.52 37.65 23.19
N LEU A 253 1.83 37.86 23.14
CA LEU A 253 2.63 37.50 21.96
C LEU A 253 2.60 36.00 21.69
N ARG A 254 2.71 35.17 22.74
CA ARG A 254 2.60 33.71 22.64
C ARG A 254 1.19 33.28 22.23
N GLU A 255 0.16 33.89 22.83
CA GLU A 255 -1.25 33.58 22.55
C GLU A 255 -1.67 33.94 21.12
N ASN A 256 -1.27 35.11 20.63
CA ASN A 256 -1.58 35.58 19.28
C ASN A 256 -0.89 34.76 18.18
N ASN A 257 0.09 33.94 18.53
CA ASN A 257 0.81 33.07 17.59
C ASN A 257 0.52 31.59 17.83
N ARG A 258 -0.61 31.22 18.45
CA ARG A 258 -1.02 29.82 18.55
C ARG A 258 -1.63 29.29 17.26
N ASP A 259 -1.44 28.00 16.99
CA ASP A 259 -2.14 27.29 15.93
C ASP A 259 -3.57 26.90 16.35
N ALA A 260 -4.34 26.34 15.41
CA ALA A 260 -5.73 25.89 15.66
C ALA A 260 -5.85 24.79 16.73
N ASP A 261 -4.75 24.08 17.02
CA ASP A 261 -4.66 23.02 18.03
C ASP A 261 -4.16 23.56 19.39
N GLY A 262 -3.87 24.86 19.49
CA GLY A 262 -3.41 25.54 20.70
C GLY A 262 -1.90 25.49 20.94
N ASN A 263 -1.09 24.96 20.02
CA ASN A 263 0.37 24.95 20.13
C ASN A 263 0.93 26.34 19.81
N PRO A 264 1.96 26.82 20.53
CA PRO A 264 2.55 28.13 20.28
C PRO A 264 3.36 28.16 18.97
N TRP A 265 3.59 29.37 18.44
CA TRP A 265 4.44 29.67 17.27
C TRP A 265 3.98 29.03 15.94
N GLU A 266 2.75 29.34 15.53
CA GLU A 266 2.11 28.84 14.31
C GLU A 266 2.98 29.04 13.05
N GLY A 267 3.09 27.95 12.29
CA GLY A 267 3.81 27.90 11.01
C GLY A 267 5.32 27.76 11.12
N MET A 268 5.87 27.64 12.34
CA MET A 268 7.30 27.43 12.57
C MET A 268 7.69 25.95 12.44
N PRO A 269 8.87 25.65 11.84
CA PRO A 269 9.50 24.34 11.96
C PRO A 269 9.70 23.95 13.43
N MET A 270 9.59 22.65 13.75
CA MET A 270 9.73 22.12 15.12
C MET A 270 10.95 22.68 15.87
N ARG A 271 12.14 22.68 15.26
CA ARG A 271 13.35 23.23 15.89
C ARG A 271 13.32 24.73 16.16
N TRP A 272 12.60 25.49 15.35
CA TRP A 272 12.48 26.94 15.54
C TRP A 272 11.41 27.26 16.57
N ASN A 273 10.36 26.45 16.64
CA ASN A 273 9.38 26.48 17.70
C ASN A 273 10.04 26.22 19.07
N GLU A 274 10.85 25.16 19.18
CA GLU A 274 11.66 24.87 20.38
C GLU A 274 12.54 26.06 20.79
N MET A 275 13.23 26.68 19.83
CA MET A 275 14.07 27.86 20.11
C MET A 275 13.27 29.07 20.62
N LEU A 276 12.12 29.36 20.01
CA LEU A 276 11.26 30.47 20.43
C LEU A 276 10.66 30.23 21.81
N GLU A 277 10.29 28.98 22.12
CA GLU A 277 9.77 28.62 23.43
C GLU A 277 10.85 28.72 24.52
N ASP A 278 12.09 28.31 24.21
CA ASP A 278 13.23 28.49 25.11
C ASP A 278 13.54 29.97 25.36
N ASP A 279 13.53 30.80 24.31
CA ASP A 279 13.71 32.25 24.43
C ASP A 279 12.59 32.91 25.24
N PHE A 280 11.34 32.48 25.03
CA PHE A 280 10.19 32.96 25.78
C PHE A 280 10.32 32.63 27.26
N ARG A 281 10.70 31.40 27.61
CA ARG A 281 10.90 30.97 29.00
C ARG A 281 12.03 31.72 29.68
N LEU A 282 13.14 31.91 28.98
CA LEU A 282 14.27 32.69 29.48
C LEU A 282 13.83 34.13 29.76
N ARG A 283 13.12 34.75 28.81
CA ARG A 283 12.64 36.13 28.98
C ARG A 283 11.61 36.26 30.09
N ALA A 284 10.66 35.32 30.18
CA ALA A 284 9.66 35.28 31.23
C ALA A 284 10.33 35.24 32.62
N SER A 285 11.38 34.43 32.78
CA SER A 285 12.20 34.40 34.00
C SER A 285 12.88 35.74 34.27
N ASP A 286 13.45 36.40 33.25
CA ASP A 286 14.14 37.69 33.40
C ASP A 286 13.21 38.83 33.84
N ILE A 287 11.96 38.81 33.39
CA ILE A 287 10.94 39.83 33.72
C ILE A 287 10.09 39.46 34.95
N GLY A 288 10.41 38.36 35.63
CA GLY A 288 9.75 37.94 36.87
C GLY A 288 8.36 37.34 36.69
N LEU A 289 8.06 36.77 35.51
CA LEU A 289 6.82 36.04 35.24
C LEU A 289 6.96 34.59 35.70
N ASP A 290 6.14 34.18 36.66
CA ASP A 290 6.07 32.79 37.11
C ASP A 290 5.22 31.96 36.12
N LEU A 291 5.82 30.90 35.57
CA LEU A 291 5.21 30.03 34.57
C LEU A 291 4.61 28.75 35.17
N GLU A 292 4.63 28.59 36.51
CA GLU A 292 3.99 27.46 37.21
C GLU A 292 2.46 27.52 37.10
N GLY A 293 1.92 27.05 35.98
CA GLY A 293 0.47 26.93 35.74
C GLY A 293 -0.01 27.18 34.31
N VAL A 294 0.90 27.47 33.36
CA VAL A 294 0.56 27.75 31.96
C VAL A 294 1.15 26.66 31.05
N GLU A 295 0.67 25.43 31.16
CA GLU A 295 0.89 24.36 30.17
C GLU A 295 -0.22 24.35 29.12
#